data_AF-A0A2N6K1B2-F1
#
_entry.id   AF-A0A2N6K1B2-F1
#
_cell.length_a   1.000
_cell.length_b   1.000
_cell.length_c   1.000
_cell.angle_alpha   90.00
_cell.angle_beta   90.00
_cell.angle_gamma   90.00
#
_symmetry.space_group_name_H-M   'P 1'
#
loop_
_entity.id
_entity.type
_entity.pdbx_description
1 polymer ?
#
loop_
_entity_poly.entity_id
_entity_poly.type
_entity_poly.pdbx_seq_one_letter_code
_entity_poly.pdbx_strand_id
1 'polypeptide(L)' 'MLKSRQPLITQKVLVLHPSYVAGKLGVVCGEELLSNGRPTGRWLIRVDYTSESIIVSLPQDEFEVLYQDTEQV' A
#
# COMPACT_ATOMS: atom_id res chain seq x y z
N MET A 1 13.30 14.06 11.14
CA MET A 1 12.74 13.56 9.86
C MET A 1 12.92 12.06 9.84
N LEU A 2 11.90 11.27 10.17
CA LEU A 2 11.96 9.83 9.87
C LEU A 2 11.98 9.72 8.35
N LYS A 3 13.06 9.15 7.79
CA LYS A 3 13.05 8.73 6.40
C LYS A 3 11.95 7.67 6.28
N SER A 4 10.82 8.02 5.69
CA SER A 4 9.81 7.05 5.31
C SER A 4 10.48 6.05 4.37
N ARG A 5 10.71 4.82 4.86
CA ARG A 5 11.21 3.73 4.02
C ARG A 5 10.24 3.55 2.86
N GLN A 6 10.76 3.31 1.66
CA GLN A 6 9.91 2.98 0.52
C GLN A 6 9.15 1.68 0.83
N PRO A 7 7.83 1.62 0.54
CA PRO A 7 7.05 0.41 0.67
C PRO A 7 7.67 -0.74 -0.13
N LEU A 8 7.66 -1.94 0.43
CA LEU A 8 8.11 -3.15 -0.27
C LEU A 8 6.91 -3.90 -0.84
N ILE A 9 7.09 -4.54 -2.00
CA ILE A 9 6.09 -5.46 -2.56
C ILE A 9 5.81 -6.55 -1.52
N THR A 10 4.55 -6.98 -1.42
CA THR A 10 4.00 -7.92 -0.42
C THR A 10 3.84 -7.36 0.99
N GLN A 11 4.30 -6.14 1.25
CA GLN A 11 4.13 -5.54 2.57
C GLN A 11 2.67 -5.20 2.85
N LYS A 12 2.23 -5.50 4.07
CA LYS A 12 0.89 -5.13 4.54
C LYS A 12 0.85 -3.63 4.86
N VAL A 13 -0.27 -3.00 4.53
CA VAL A 13 -0.51 -1.59 4.77
C VAL A 13 -1.89 -1.39 5.41
N LEU A 14 -2.04 -0.33 6.19
CA LEU A 14 -3.32 0.22 6.59
C LEU A 14 -3.66 1.37 5.65
N VAL A 15 -4.80 1.31 4.97
CA VAL A 15 -5.24 2.38 4.08
C VAL A 15 -5.89 3.50 4.91
N LEU A 16 -5.41 4.74 4.77
CA LEU A 16 -5.96 5.91 5.46
C LEU A 16 -7.02 6.60 4.59
N HIS A 17 -6.78 6.67 3.28
CA HIS A 17 -7.66 7.27 2.29
C HIS A 17 -7.60 6.47 0.98
N PRO A 18 -8.60 6.61 0.10
CA PRO A 18 -9.88 7.33 0.25
C PRO A 18 -10.90 6.60 1.14
N SER A 19 -11.99 7.29 1.52
CA SER A 19 -12.97 6.82 2.53
C SER A 19 -13.61 5.45 2.25
N TYR A 20 -13.75 5.05 0.99
CA TYR A 20 -14.35 3.77 0.63
C TYR A 20 -13.42 2.58 0.94
N VAL A 21 -12.10 2.80 1.07
CA VAL A 21 -11.10 1.79 1.48
C VAL A 21 -10.40 2.13 2.80
N ALA A 22 -10.65 3.31 3.37
CA ALA A 22 -10.08 3.74 4.64
C ALA A 22 -10.36 2.73 5.77
N GLY A 23 -9.35 2.51 6.61
CA GLY A 23 -9.38 1.53 7.70
C GLY A 23 -9.21 0.08 7.27
N LYS A 24 -9.13 -0.21 5.97
CA LYS A 24 -8.91 -1.58 5.47
C LYS A 24 -7.42 -1.90 5.38
N LEU A 25 -7.11 -3.18 5.54
CA LEU A 25 -5.78 -3.72 5.29
C LEU A 25 -5.61 -3.98 3.79
N GLY A 26 -4.44 -3.64 3.28
CA GLY A 26 -4.05 -3.92 1.91
C GLY A 26 -2.66 -4.54 1.82
N VAL A 27 -2.29 -4.96 0.62
CA VAL A 27 -0.96 -5.48 0.29
C VAL A 27 -0.39 -4.69 -0.89
N VAL A 28 0.85 -4.22 -0.73
CA VAL A 28 1.58 -3.52 -1.79
C VAL A 28 1.87 -4.50 -2.93
N CYS A 29 1.39 -4.16 -4.12
CA CYS A 29 1.63 -4.93 -5.35
C CYS A 29 2.81 -4.36 -6.15
N GLY A 30 3.09 -3.06 -6.01
CA GLY A 30 4.22 -2.39 -6.66
C GLY A 30 4.00 -0.89 -6.79
N GLU A 31 5.01 -0.19 -7.30
CA GLU A 31 4.88 1.21 -7.68
C GLU A 31 4.12 1.32 -9.01
N GLU A 32 3.26 2.32 -9.14
CA GLU A 32 2.57 2.61 -10.38
C GLU A 32 3.55 3.21 -11.40
N LEU A 33 3.56 2.63 -12.60
CA LEU A 33 4.42 3.04 -13.70
C LEU A 33 3.58 3.61 -14.85
N LEU A 34 4.06 4.69 -15.46
CA LEU A 34 3.57 5.16 -16.75
C LEU A 34 3.94 4.18 -17.87
N SER A 35 3.32 4.33 -19.04
CA SER A 35 3.60 3.49 -20.22
C SER A 35 5.06 3.52 -20.68
N ASN A 36 5.82 4.55 -20.30
CA ASN A 36 7.25 4.68 -20.57
C ASN A 36 8.15 4.10 -19.45
N GLY A 37 7.57 3.39 -18.48
CA GLY A 37 8.29 2.77 -17.35
C GLY A 37 8.70 3.74 -16.24
N ARG A 38 8.34 5.02 -16.32
CA ARG A 38 8.65 5.98 -15.25
C ARG A 38 7.68 5.83 -14.07
N PRO A 39 8.16 5.88 -12.83
CA PRO A 39 7.28 5.83 -11.67
C PRO A 39 6.44 7.10 -11.53
N THR A 40 5.19 6.94 -11.07
CA THR A 40 4.30 8.07 -10.78
C THR A 40 4.44 8.59 -9.34
N GLY A 41 5.14 7.84 -8.48
CA GLY A 41 5.20 8.08 -7.03
C GLY A 41 3.96 7.58 -6.27
N ARG A 42 3.03 6.90 -6.96
CA ARG A 42 1.89 6.22 -6.35
C ARG A 42 2.14 4.71 -6.28
N TRP A 43 1.43 4.06 -5.38
CA TRP A 43 1.57 2.64 -5.09
C TRP A 43 0.27 1.90 -5.38
N LEU A 44 0.39 0.77 -6.07
CA LEU A 44 -0.72 -0.15 -6.31
C LEU A 44 -0.90 -1.03 -5.07
N ILE A 45 -2.05 -0.91 -4.42
CA ILE A 45 -2.40 -1.63 -3.21
C ILE A 45 -3.64 -2.47 -3.49
N ARG A 46 -3.54 -3.78 -3.28
CA ARG A 46 -4.69 -4.66 -3.32
C ARG A 46 -5.36 -4.68 -1.96
N VAL A 47 -6.65 -4.36 -1.93
CA VAL A 47 -7.51 -4.43 -0.76
C VAL A 47 -8.50 -5.57 -1.00
N ASP A 48 -8.39 -6.63 -0.19
CA ASP A 48 -9.25 -7.80 -0.29
C ASP A 48 -10.54 -7.54 0.51
N TYR A 49 -11.70 -7.71 -0.13
CA TYR A 49 -13.01 -7.74 0.51
C TYR A 49 -13.49 -9.19 0.60
N THR A 50 -14.51 -9.42 1.43
CA THR A 50 -15.09 -10.75 1.65
C THR A 50 -15.64 -11.43 0.38
N SER A 51 -15.92 -10.68 -0.69
CA SER A 51 -16.46 -11.21 -1.95
C SER A 51 -15.71 -10.78 -3.21
N GLU A 52 -14.89 -9.72 -3.15
CA GLU A 52 -14.21 -9.13 -4.31
C GLU A 52 -12.87 -8.52 -3.89
N SER A 53 -11.92 -8.34 -4.81
CA SER A 53 -10.69 -7.60 -4.54
C SER A 53 -10.64 -6.35 -5.42
N ILE A 54 -10.19 -5.24 -4.84
CA ILE A 54 -9.95 -4.00 -5.58
C ILE A 54 -8.46 -3.66 -5.52
N ILE A 55 -7.93 -3.12 -6.61
CA ILE A 55 -6.61 -2.48 -6.63
C ILE A 55 -6.82 -0.98 -6.66
N VAL A 56 -6.19 -0.28 -5.73
CA VAL A 56 -6.18 1.18 -5.67
C VAL A 56 -4.77 1.70 -5.89
N SER A 57 -4.66 2.83 -6.57
CA SER A 57 -3.41 3.59 -6.74
C SER A 57 -3.40 4.71 -5.70
N LEU A 58 -2.49 4.68 -4.73
CA LEU A 58 -2.43 5.62 -3.60
C LEU A 58 -1.06 6.32 -3.51
N PRO A 59 -1.00 7.62 -3.20
CA PRO A 59 0.25 8.26 -2.81
C PRO A 59 0.69 7.76 -1.42
N GLN A 60 1.97 7.93 -1.09
CA GLN A 60 2.55 7.35 0.13
C GLN A 60 2.01 7.93 1.45
N ASP A 61 1.35 9.10 1.42
CA ASP A 61 0.70 9.72 2.57
C ASP A 61 -0.75 9.24 2.80
N GLU A 62 -1.31 8.44 1.89
CA GLU A 62 -2.67 7.88 2.03
C GLU A 62 -2.70 6.45 2.60
N PHE A 63 -1.55 5.90 2.97
CA PHE A 63 -1.46 4.60 3.64
C PHE A 63 -0.26 4.52 4.58
N GLU A 64 -0.37 3.66 5.58
CA GLU A 64 0.71 3.37 6.51
C GLU A 64 1.22 1.95 6.31
N VAL A 65 2.53 1.83 6.26
CA VAL A 65 3.22 0.54 6.15
C VAL A 65 3.24 -0.14 7.50
N LEU A 66 2.69 -1.36 7.57
CA LEU A 66 2.69 -2.15 8.80
C LEU A 66 3.99 -2.93 8.91
N TYR A 67 4.71 -2.75 10.02
CA TYR A 67 5.82 -3.61 10.39
C TYR A 67 5.25 -4.91 10.93
N GLN A 68 5.70 -6.05 10.41
CA GLN A 68 5.67 -7.27 11.22
C GLN A 68 6.83 -7.13 12.19
N ASP A 69 6.53 -6.76 13.43
CA ASP A 69 7.38 -7.19 14.53
C ASP A 69 7.34 -8.71 14.49
N THR A 70 8.35 -9.32 13.88
CA THR A 70 8.67 -10.70 14.20
C THR A 70 9.09 -10.69 15.65
N GLU A 71 8.13 -10.82 16.57
CA GLU A 71 8.42 -11.33 17.89
C GLU A 71 9.12 -12.67 17.67
N GLN A 72 10.41 -12.68 18.00
CA GLN A 72 11.18 -13.89 18.17
C GLN A 72 10.56 -14.66 19.33
N VAL A 73 9.96 -15.83 19.06
CA VAL A 73 9.82 -16.92 20.02
C VAL A 73 10.05 -18.24 19.30
#